data_AF-A0A974YH99-F1
#
_entry.id   AF-A0A974YH99-F1
#
_cell.length_a   1.000
_cell.length_b   1.000
_cell.length_c   1.000
_cell.angle_alpha   90.00
_cell.angle_beta   90.00
_cell.angle_gamma   90.00
#
_symmetry.space_group_name_H-M   'P 1'
#
loop_
_entity.id
_entity.type
_entity.pdbx_description
1 polymer ?
#
loop_
_entity_poly.entity_id
_entity_poly.type
_entity_poly.pdbx_seq_one_letter_code
_entity_poly.pdbx_strand_id
1 'polypeptide(L)' 'MSQDTIQYLVLHRCDPSCNMARYYVLSIEPSLLGDAALIGEWGRLGRLGQRRVELYDNRSCAVEALETCL' A
#
# COMPACT_ATOMS: atom_id res chain seq x y z
N MET A 1 21.20 -14.70 0.29
CA MET A 1 20.32 -13.70 -0.36
C MET A 1 19.00 -13.78 0.36
N SER A 2 18.79 -12.89 1.34
CA SER A 2 17.56 -12.87 2.13
C SER A 2 16.39 -12.60 1.20
N GLN A 3 15.35 -13.43 1.28
CA GLN A 3 14.10 -13.20 0.57
C GLN A 3 13.43 -11.99 1.23
N ASP A 4 13.65 -10.79 0.68
CA ASP A 4 12.85 -9.61 1.04
C ASP A 4 11.41 -9.85 0.58
N THR A 5 10.62 -10.41 1.48
CA THR A 5 9.21 -10.68 1.25
C THR A 5 8.46 -9.36 1.41
N ILE A 6 8.08 -8.76 0.30
CA ILE A 6 7.21 -7.57 0.28
C ILE A 6 5.85 -8.00 0.86
N GLN A 7 5.42 -7.32 1.93
CA GLN A 7 4.06 -7.49 2.43
C GLN A 7 3.15 -6.62 1.58
N TYR A 8 2.15 -7.22 0.93
CA TYR A 8 1.22 -6.49 0.05
C TYR A 8 -0.22 -6.90 0.31
N LEU A 9 -1.14 -5.93 0.22
CA LEU A 9 -2.58 -6.11 0.29
C LEU A 9 -3.24 -5.38 -0.88
N VAL A 10 -4.13 -6.07 -1.58
CA VAL A 10 -4.89 -5.51 -2.70
C VAL A 10 -6.37 -5.62 -2.41
N LEU A 11 -7.07 -4.49 -2.46
CA LEU A 11 -8.50 -4.39 -2.25
C LEU A 11 -9.17 -3.78 -3.48
N HIS A 12 -10.32 -4.34 -3.85
CA HIS A 12 -11.16 -3.83 -4.93
C HIS A 12 -12.55 -3.53 -4.40
N ARG A 13 -13.10 -2.38 -4.81
CA ARG A 13 -14.48 -2.00 -4.51
C ARG A 13 -15.21 -1.66 -5.80
N CYS A 14 -16.15 -2.51 -6.19
CA CYS A 14 -16.99 -2.33 -7.37
C CYS A 14 -18.46 -2.25 -6.97
N ASP A 15 -19.10 -1.13 -7.29
CA ASP A 15 -20.54 -0.91 -7.13
C ASP A 15 -21.06 -0.16 -8.37
N PRO A 16 -21.69 -0.88 -9.33
CA PRO A 16 -22.22 -0.27 -10.54
C PRO A 16 -23.33 0.74 -10.27
N SER A 17 -24.12 0.56 -9.21
CA SER A 17 -25.25 1.46 -8.88
C SER A 17 -24.78 2.88 -8.52
N CYS A 18 -23.54 2.99 -8.03
CA CYS A 18 -22.89 4.25 -7.68
C CYS A 18 -21.79 4.68 -8.68
N ASN A 19 -21.68 4.05 -9.88
CA ASN A 19 -20.58 4.27 -10.83
C ASN A 19 -19.18 4.13 -10.16
N MET A 20 -19.06 3.18 -9.22
CA MET A 20 -17.88 3.01 -8.38
C MET A 20 -17.09 1.78 -8.82
N ALA A 21 -15.83 2.00 -9.16
CA ALA A 21 -14.88 0.94 -9.49
C ALA A 21 -13.51 1.41 -9.02
N ARG A 22 -13.16 1.12 -7.76
CA ARG A 22 -11.93 1.60 -7.11
C ARG A 22 -11.01 0.45 -6.73
N TYR A 23 -9.72 0.75 -6.68
CA TYR A 23 -8.69 -0.11 -6.13
C TYR A 23 -7.97 0.60 -4.99
N TYR A 24 -7.45 -0.19 -4.05
CA TYR A 24 -6.52 0.22 -3.02
C TYR A 24 -5.42 -0.84 -2.94
N VAL A 25 -4.17 -0.42 -2.94
CA VAL A 25 -2.99 -1.27 -2.78
C VAL A 25 -2.18 -0.70 -1.63
N LEU A 26 -1.80 -1.56 -0.69
CA LEU A 26 -0.89 -1.22 0.40
C LEU A 26 0.29 -2.17 0.34
N SER A 27 1.53 -1.67 0.34
CA SER A 27 2.74 -2.49 0.43
C SER A 27 3.74 -1.95 1.43
N ILE A 28 4.45 -2.83 2.11
CA ILE A 28 5.63 -2.48 2.90
C ILE A 28 6.87 -2.94 2.14
N GLU A 29 7.71 -1.98 1.78
CA GLU A 29 8.93 -2.19 0.99
C GLU A 29 10.16 -1.68 1.76
N PRO A 30 11.33 -2.29 1.56
CA PRO A 30 12.58 -1.75 2.08
C PRO A 30 12.91 -0.42 1.40
N SER A 31 13.36 0.55 2.20
CA SER A 31 13.88 1.83 1.71
C SER A 31 15.34 1.72 1.25
N LEU A 32 15.78 2.71 0.47
CA LEU A 32 17.18 2.87 0.08
C LEU A 32 18.15 3.08 1.26
N LEU A 33 17.68 3.54 2.43
CA LEU A 33 18.52 3.82 3.59
C LEU A 33 18.44 2.72 4.67
N GLY A 34 17.92 1.53 4.33
CA GLY A 34 17.83 0.39 5.24
C GLY A 34 16.65 0.45 6.22
N ASP A 35 15.81 1.47 6.09
CA ASP A 35 14.54 1.68 6.77
C ASP A 35 13.37 1.03 5.98
N ALA A 36 12.12 1.27 6.40
CA ALA A 36 10.94 0.70 5.76
C ALA A 36 10.00 1.79 5.23
N ALA A 37 9.33 1.52 4.11
CA ALA A 37 8.34 2.40 3.52
C ALA A 37 6.98 1.70 3.42
N LEU A 38 5.92 2.35 3.92
CA LEU A 38 4.55 2.00 3.59
C LEU A 38 4.14 2.77 2.33
N ILE A 39 3.78 2.03 1.29
CA ILE A 39 3.29 2.56 0.03
C ILE A 39 1.79 2.31 -0.03
N GLY A 40 1.03 3.38 -0.23
CA GLY A 40 -0.40 3.32 -0.51
C GLY A 40 -0.71 3.80 -1.91
N GLU A 41 -1.40 3.00 -2.69
CA GLU A 41 -1.92 3.38 -4.01
C GLU A 41 -3.43 3.24 -4.04
N TRP A 42 -4.11 4.20 -4.66
CA TRP A 42 -5.55 4.14 -4.80
C TRP A 42 -6.01 4.85 -6.06
N GLY A 43 -7.10 4.39 -6.63
CA GLY A 43 -7.60 4.99 -7.86
C GLY A 43 -8.84 4.32 -8.40
N ARG A 44 -9.27 4.77 -9.57
CA ARG A 44 -10.34 4.12 -10.33
C ARG A 44 -9.73 3.01 -11.17
N LEU A 45 -10.39 1.85 -11.23
CA LEU A 45 -9.93 0.73 -12.05
C LEU A 45 -9.79 1.14 -13.53
N GLY A 46 -8.69 0.70 -14.14
CA GLY A 46 -8.34 1.05 -15.52
C GLY A 46 -7.81 2.48 -15.74
N ARG A 47 -7.49 3.22 -14.67
CA ARG A 47 -6.87 4.55 -14.75
C ARG A 47 -5.67 4.66 -13.82
N LEU A 48 -4.78 5.60 -14.12
CA LEU A 48 -3.71 5.99 -13.20
C LEU A 48 -4.34 6.54 -11.92
N GLY A 49 -3.98 5.95 -10.78
CA GLY A 49 -4.39 6.43 -9.47
C GLY A 49 -3.41 7.42 -8.86
N GLN A 50 -3.50 7.56 -7.55
CA GLN A 50 -2.58 8.29 -6.71
C GLN A 50 -1.71 7.29 -5.93
N ARG A 51 -0.51 7.74 -5.58
CA ARG A 51 0.44 7.00 -4.77
C ARG A 51 0.93 7.89 -3.64
N ARG A 52 1.04 7.33 -2.45
CA ARG A 52 1.64 7.95 -1.26
C ARG A 52 2.70 7.01 -0.72
N VAL A 53 3.79 7.61 -0.24
CA VAL A 53 4.89 6.91 0.40
C VAL A 53 5.08 7.53 1.78
N GLU A 54 5.14 6.68 2.79
CA GLU A 54 5.42 7.07 4.17
C GLU A 54 6.63 6.27 4.66
N LEU A 55 7.65 6.97 5.15
CA LEU A 55 8.89 6.38 5.62
C LEU A 55 8.84 6.13 7.12
N TYR A 56 9.40 5.02 7.55
CA TYR A 56 9.42 4.55 8.93
C TYR A 56 10.79 3.99 9.28
N ASP A 57 11.27 4.26 10.49
CA ASP A 57 12.61 3.85 10.96
C ASP A 57 12.87 2.34 10.87
N ASN A 58 11.81 1.53 10.95
CA ASN A 58 11.90 0.09 10.82
C ASN A 58 10.58 -0.52 10.32
N ARG A 59 10.65 -1.78 9.91
CA ARG A 59 9.51 -2.55 9.38
C ARG A 59 8.35 -2.68 10.36
N SER A 60 8.62 -2.83 11.66
CA SER A 60 7.55 -2.98 12.66
C SER A 60 6.68 -1.72 12.74
N CYS A 61 7.29 -0.52 12.71
CA CYS A 61 6.55 0.73 12.67
C CYS A 61 5.68 0.87 11.41
N ALA A 62 6.17 0.43 10.25
CA ALA A 62 5.38 0.40 9.02
C ALA A 62 4.21 -0.60 9.10
N VAL A 63 4.39 -1.74 9.79
CA VAL A 63 3.32 -2.74 10.01
C VAL A 63 2.23 -2.18 10.94
N GLU A 64 2.60 -1.54 12.04
CA GLU A 64 1.64 -0.89 12.95
C GLU A 64 0.80 0.18 12.23
N ALA A 65 1.44 0.97 11.36
CA ALA A 65 0.76 1.95 10.53
C ALA A 65 -0.20 1.28 9.52
N LEU A 66 0.24 0.19 8.87
CA LEU A 66 -0.59 -0.59 7.96
C LEU A 66 -1.85 -1.11 8.68
N GLU A 67 -1.70 -1.68 9.88
CA GLU A 67 -2.81 -2.21 10.67
C GLU A 67 -3.81 -1.11 11.08
N THR A 68 -3.32 0.10 11.37
CA THR A 68 -4.16 1.25 11.74
C THR A 68 -4.92 1.83 10.53
N CYS A 69 -4.39 1.68 9.32
CA CYS A 69 -5.00 2.20 8.08
C CYS A 69 -6.08 1.28 7.47
N LEU A 70 -6.30 0.08 8.03
CA LEU A 70 -7.33 -0.87 7.61
C LEU A 70 -8.66 -0.65 8.33
#